data_AF-A0A968C1B0-F1
#
_entry.id   AF-A0A968C1B0-F1
#
_cell.length_a   1.000
_cell.length_b   1.000
_cell.length_c   1.000
_cell.angle_alpha   90.00
_cell.angle_beta   90.00
_cell.angle_gamma   90.00
#
_symmetry.space_group_name_H-M   'P 1'
#
loop_
_entity.id
_entity.type
_entity.pdbx_description
1 polymer ?
#
loop_
_entity_poly.entity_id
_entity_poly.type
_entity_poly.pdbx_seq_one_letter_code
_entity_poly.pdbx_strand_id
1 'polypeptide(L)'
;LYLLWLGWRSKRLRVTLMNLGLAGLILVAFVLPWTLRNYLVYDSFLLLNSNAGYAMYSAQHPMHGTNFREFDPAPLPDGVWGRPEPEMDRELMRRGIQFVLDEPGRYLLLSLSRVRAFFEFWPTPDTTLLHNFGRTASFGLLLPLLLYGLFLAFRRPGFVERNALLLIFAAFYTILHLLTWAMVRYRLPVDAALIPMAALATVDLFQRARTAIPQRAS
;
A
#
# COMPACT_ATOMS: atom_id res chain seq x y z
N LEU A 1 -9.40 0.19 -17.07
CA LEU A 1 -9.06 0.67 -18.44
C LEU A 1 -7.97 -0.17 -19.10
N TYR A 2 -6.81 -0.38 -18.46
CA TYR A 2 -5.71 -1.19 -19.02
C TYR A 2 -6.13 -2.60 -19.51
N LEU A 3 -6.86 -3.36 -18.70
CA LEU A 3 -7.29 -4.72 -19.07
C LEU A 3 -8.27 -4.73 -20.26
N LEU A 4 -9.17 -3.75 -20.34
CA LEU A 4 -10.10 -3.61 -21.46
C LEU A 4 -9.36 -3.29 -22.76
N TRP A 5 -8.36 -2.40 -22.69
CA TRP A 5 -7.48 -2.10 -23.81
C TRP A 5 -6.67 -3.34 -24.27
N LEU A 6 -6.11 -4.10 -23.32
CA LEU A 6 -5.40 -5.35 -23.62
C LEU A 6 -6.32 -6.40 -24.24
N GLY A 7 -7.53 -6.56 -23.71
CA GLY A 7 -8.55 -7.46 -24.21
C GLY A 7 -9.00 -7.11 -25.63
N TRP A 8 -9.16 -5.82 -25.92
CA TRP A 8 -9.46 -5.34 -27.28
C TRP A 8 -8.30 -5.60 -28.25
N ARG A 9 -7.07 -5.22 -27.88
CA ARG A 9 -5.87 -5.41 -28.72
C ARG A 9 -5.58 -6.88 -29.02
N SER A 10 -5.88 -7.78 -28.08
CA SER A 10 -5.68 -9.23 -28.24
C SER A 10 -6.89 -9.96 -28.84
N LYS A 11 -7.95 -9.24 -29.26
CA LYS A 11 -9.22 -9.82 -29.75
C LYS A 11 -9.90 -10.78 -28.76
N ARG A 12 -9.67 -10.59 -27.45
CA ARG A 12 -10.21 -11.40 -26.34
C ARG A 12 -11.17 -10.62 -25.44
N LEU A 13 -11.74 -9.51 -25.94
CA LEU A 13 -12.56 -8.59 -25.13
C LEU A 13 -13.69 -9.28 -24.38
N ARG A 14 -14.40 -10.23 -25.01
CA ARG A 14 -15.47 -11.01 -24.36
C ARG A 14 -14.97 -11.78 -23.12
N VAL A 15 -13.84 -12.47 -23.26
CA VAL A 15 -13.22 -13.24 -22.16
C VAL A 15 -12.75 -12.29 -21.05
N THR A 16 -12.14 -11.15 -21.42
CA THR A 16 -11.75 -10.12 -20.45
C THR A 16 -12.94 -9.60 -19.66
N LEU A 17 -14.06 -9.28 -20.32
CA LEU A 17 -15.28 -8.81 -19.67
C LEU A 17 -15.87 -9.87 -18.74
N MET A 18 -15.90 -11.14 -19.17
CA MET A 18 -16.35 -12.24 -18.31
C MET A 18 -15.48 -12.39 -17.06
N ASN A 19 -14.15 -12.34 -17.21
CA ASN A 19 -13.23 -12.43 -16.07
C ASN A 19 -13.36 -11.24 -15.12
N LEU A 20 -13.54 -10.03 -15.65
CA LEU A 20 -13.80 -8.83 -14.84
C LEU A 20 -15.15 -8.94 -14.12
N GLY A 21 -16.18 -9.43 -14.80
CA GLY A 21 -17.50 -9.68 -14.19
C GLY A 21 -17.41 -10.71 -13.07
N LEU A 22 -16.70 -11.82 -13.27
CA LEU A 22 -16.49 -12.84 -12.24
C LEU A 22 -15.69 -12.28 -11.05
N ALA A 23 -14.61 -11.54 -11.31
CA ALA A 23 -13.83 -10.89 -10.25
C ALA A 23 -14.68 -9.88 -9.47
N GLY A 24 -15.51 -9.09 -10.16
CA GLY A 24 -16.46 -8.17 -9.53
C GLY A 24 -17.51 -8.89 -8.69
N LEU A 25 -18.05 -10.01 -9.19
CA LEU A 25 -19.01 -10.82 -8.44
C LEU A 25 -18.40 -11.41 -7.17
N ILE A 26 -17.17 -11.92 -7.25
CA ILE A 26 -16.43 -12.41 -6.08
C ILE A 26 -16.26 -11.27 -5.08
N LEU A 27 -15.79 -10.09 -5.51
CA LEU A 27 -15.66 -8.93 -4.61
C LEU A 27 -16.99 -8.59 -3.93
N VAL A 28 -18.09 -8.52 -4.68
CA VAL A 28 -19.43 -8.27 -4.11
C VAL A 28 -19.82 -9.37 -3.12
N ALA A 29 -19.60 -10.64 -3.43
CA ALA A 29 -19.93 -11.75 -2.54
C ALA A 29 -19.20 -11.69 -1.19
N PHE A 30 -17.97 -11.17 -1.16
CA PHE A 30 -17.19 -11.01 0.07
C PHE A 30 -17.48 -9.69 0.81
N VAL A 31 -17.80 -8.61 0.09
CA VAL A 31 -18.05 -7.29 0.69
C VAL A 31 -19.49 -7.17 1.20
N LEU A 32 -20.47 -7.66 0.43
CA LEU A 32 -21.89 -7.47 0.68
C LEU A 32 -22.37 -7.94 2.05
N PRO A 33 -21.96 -9.11 2.59
CA PRO A 33 -22.41 -9.56 3.91
C PRO A 33 -22.03 -8.57 5.02
N TRP A 34 -20.84 -7.99 4.94
CA TRP A 34 -20.36 -6.99 5.90
C TRP A 34 -21.08 -5.66 5.73
N THR A 35 -21.26 -5.20 4.49
CA THR A 35 -22.03 -3.98 4.22
C THR A 35 -23.48 -4.10 4.71
N LEU A 36 -24.12 -5.25 4.49
CA LEU A 36 -25.49 -5.50 4.95
C LEU A 36 -25.56 -5.55 6.49
N ARG A 37 -24.64 -6.26 7.14
CA ARG A 37 -24.51 -6.27 8.60
C ARG A 37 -24.34 -4.85 9.15
N ASN A 38 -23.48 -4.05 8.54
CA ASN A 38 -23.25 -2.66 8.95
C ASN A 38 -24.52 -1.81 8.79
N TYR A 39 -25.23 -1.95 7.67
CA TYR A 39 -26.49 -1.25 7.45
C TYR A 39 -27.53 -1.59 8.51
N LEU A 40 -27.69 -2.88 8.84
CA LEU A 40 -28.66 -3.34 9.84
C LEU A 40 -28.30 -2.90 11.28
N VAL A 41 -27.02 -2.77 11.59
CA VAL A 41 -26.54 -2.40 12.94
C VAL A 41 -26.54 -0.88 13.15
N TYR A 42 -26.12 -0.12 12.15
CA TYR A 42 -25.92 1.33 12.27
C TYR A 42 -27.00 2.18 11.59
N ASP A 43 -28.02 1.53 10.99
CA ASP A 43 -29.08 2.16 10.19
C ASP A 43 -28.53 3.14 9.13
N SER A 44 -27.36 2.80 8.56
CA SER A 44 -26.59 3.69 7.71
C SER A 44 -25.64 2.90 6.81
N PHE A 45 -25.49 3.36 5.57
CA PHE A 45 -24.60 2.71 4.61
C PHE A 45 -23.12 2.92 5.00
N LEU A 46 -22.43 1.81 5.30
CA LEU A 46 -21.01 1.73 5.60
C LEU A 46 -20.40 0.49 4.90
N LEU A 47 -19.63 0.72 3.84
CA LEU A 47 -19.21 -0.34 2.90
C LEU A 47 -18.33 -1.42 3.55
N LEU A 48 -17.46 -1.07 4.51
CA LEU A 48 -16.56 -2.03 5.18
C LEU A 48 -16.25 -1.64 6.62
N ASN A 49 -15.58 -0.50 6.82
CA ASN A 49 -15.16 -0.01 8.12
C ASN A 49 -15.30 1.51 8.23
N SER A 50 -15.33 2.00 9.46
CA SER A 50 -15.47 3.40 9.88
C SER A 50 -14.13 4.05 10.22
N ASN A 51 -13.00 3.51 9.73
CA ASN A 51 -11.66 3.98 10.07
C ASN A 51 -11.03 4.84 8.97
N ALA A 52 -11.58 4.82 7.75
CA ALA A 52 -11.04 5.57 6.63
C ALA A 52 -11.11 7.09 6.88
N GLY A 53 -12.21 7.57 7.46
CA GLY A 53 -12.42 8.95 7.83
C GLY A 53 -11.45 9.42 8.90
N TYR A 54 -11.23 8.64 9.95
CA TYR A 54 -10.25 8.98 10.97
C TYR A 54 -8.81 8.97 10.42
N ALA A 55 -8.45 8.01 9.57
CA ALA A 55 -7.14 7.99 8.92
C ALA A 55 -6.90 9.24 8.05
N MET A 56 -7.90 9.65 7.26
CA MET A 56 -7.84 10.86 6.43
C MET A 56 -7.78 12.14 7.28
N TYR A 57 -8.59 12.25 8.34
CA TYR A 57 -8.56 13.36 9.28
C TYR A 57 -7.20 13.48 9.98
N SER A 58 -6.82 12.39 10.66
CA SER A 58 -5.69 12.37 11.56
C SER A 58 -4.40 12.65 10.79
N ALA A 59 -4.22 12.00 9.64
CA ALA A 59 -2.99 12.18 8.89
C ALA A 59 -2.79 13.61 8.39
N GLN A 60 -3.88 14.32 8.10
CA GLN A 60 -3.87 15.65 7.47
C GLN A 60 -3.84 16.76 8.53
N HIS A 61 -3.99 16.38 9.80
CA HIS A 61 -4.23 17.29 10.91
C HIS A 61 -3.07 18.30 11.06
N PRO A 62 -3.37 19.60 11.31
CA PRO A 62 -2.35 20.65 11.42
C PRO A 62 -1.25 20.38 12.46
N MET A 63 -1.50 19.52 13.45
CA MET A 63 -0.50 19.14 14.46
C MET A 63 0.79 18.54 13.89
N HIS A 64 0.72 17.93 12.71
CA HIS A 64 1.90 17.39 12.05
C HIS A 64 2.75 18.49 11.37
N GLY A 65 2.21 19.69 11.17
CA GLY A 65 2.84 20.71 10.33
C GLY A 65 3.13 20.14 8.94
N THR A 66 4.41 20.08 8.58
CA THR A 66 4.91 19.50 7.32
C THR A 66 5.67 18.18 7.52
N ASN A 67 5.82 17.70 8.76
CA ASN A 67 6.55 16.48 9.07
C ASN A 67 5.63 15.50 9.79
N PHE A 68 5.25 14.45 9.09
CA PHE A 68 4.30 13.46 9.59
C PHE A 68 4.86 12.74 10.82
N ARG A 69 3.99 12.48 11.79
CA ARG A 69 4.32 11.78 13.04
C ARG A 69 3.42 10.55 13.14
N GLU A 70 3.94 9.42 12.68
CA GLU A 70 3.19 8.17 12.51
C GLU A 70 2.62 7.57 13.80
N PHE A 71 3.18 7.92 14.96
CA PHE A 71 2.75 7.42 16.27
C PHE A 71 1.91 8.42 17.06
N ASP A 72 1.66 9.62 16.52
CA ASP A 72 0.88 10.67 17.17
C ASP A 72 -0.51 10.76 16.54
N PRO A 73 -1.52 10.04 17.06
CA PRO A 73 -2.89 10.15 16.56
C PRO A 73 -3.46 11.53 16.84
N ALA A 74 -4.15 12.12 15.86
CA ALA A 74 -4.82 13.40 16.06
C ALA A 74 -5.94 13.28 17.09
N PRO A 75 -6.08 14.26 17.99
CA PRO A 75 -7.19 14.28 18.93
C PRO A 75 -8.51 14.32 18.17
N LEU A 76 -9.50 13.57 18.66
CA LEU A 76 -10.85 13.68 18.13
C LEU A 76 -11.39 15.07 18.40
N PRO A 77 -12.10 15.68 17.45
CA PRO A 77 -12.72 16.97 17.69
C PRO A 77 -13.81 16.90 18.77
N ASP A 78 -14.03 18.01 19.46
CA ASP A 78 -15.06 18.10 20.48
C ASP A 78 -16.45 17.75 19.93
N GLY A 79 -17.21 16.98 20.72
CA GLY A 79 -18.55 16.55 20.37
C GLY A 79 -18.66 15.52 19.24
N VAL A 80 -17.54 15.00 18.72
CA VAL A 80 -17.50 13.89 17.75
C VAL A 80 -17.55 12.53 18.45
N TRP A 81 -16.90 12.42 19.61
CA TRP A 81 -16.94 11.20 20.42
C TRP A 81 -18.37 10.86 20.89
N GLY A 82 -18.72 9.57 20.84
CA GLY A 82 -20.04 9.08 21.22
C GLY A 82 -21.12 9.16 20.14
N ARG A 83 -20.82 9.75 18.97
CA ARG A 83 -21.69 9.69 17.79
C ARG A 83 -21.68 8.29 17.15
N PRO A 84 -22.72 7.92 16.38
CA PRO A 84 -22.70 6.71 15.58
C PRO A 84 -21.46 6.66 14.68
N GLU A 85 -20.79 5.50 14.61
CA GLU A 85 -19.53 5.36 13.87
C GLU A 85 -19.58 5.84 12.42
N PRO A 86 -20.65 5.58 11.62
CA PRO A 86 -20.69 6.07 10.24
C PRO A 86 -20.79 7.60 10.14
N GLU A 87 -21.43 8.24 11.11
CA GLU A 87 -21.48 9.71 11.17
C GLU A 87 -20.11 10.28 11.51
N MET A 88 -19.44 9.65 12.49
CA MET A 88 -18.08 10.00 12.90
C MET A 88 -17.09 9.89 11.72
N ASP A 89 -17.13 8.78 10.98
CA ASP A 89 -16.29 8.54 9.81
C ASP A 89 -16.51 9.60 8.72
N ARG A 90 -17.77 9.93 8.40
CA ARG A 90 -18.09 10.95 7.38
C ARG A 90 -17.62 12.34 7.78
N GLU A 91 -17.83 12.74 9.04
CA GLU A 91 -17.41 14.07 9.51
C GLU A 91 -15.89 14.18 9.56
N LEU A 92 -15.19 13.13 10.00
CA LEU A 92 -13.73 13.09 10.00
C LEU A 92 -13.17 13.09 8.57
N MET A 93 -13.75 12.30 7.66
CA MET A 93 -13.40 12.33 6.24
C MET A 93 -13.53 13.74 5.66
N ARG A 94 -14.67 14.40 5.93
CA ARG A 94 -14.92 15.78 5.49
C ARG A 94 -13.87 16.75 6.00
N ARG A 95 -13.52 16.69 7.29
CA ARG A 95 -12.48 17.55 7.89
C ARG A 95 -11.08 17.26 7.34
N GLY A 96 -10.74 15.99 7.17
CA GLY A 96 -9.47 15.58 6.58
C GLY A 96 -9.31 16.11 5.15
N ILE A 97 -10.36 16.02 4.33
CA ILE A 97 -10.38 16.64 2.99
C ILE A 97 -10.27 18.16 3.09
N GLN A 98 -10.98 18.79 4.04
CA GLN A 98 -10.92 20.25 4.22
C GLN A 98 -9.48 20.72 4.52
N PHE A 99 -8.73 20.01 5.36
CA PHE A 99 -7.32 20.33 5.61
C PHE A 99 -6.44 20.26 4.35
N VAL A 100 -6.76 19.36 3.42
CA VAL A 100 -6.06 19.27 2.13
C VAL A 100 -6.39 20.48 1.24
N LEU A 101 -7.66 20.87 1.21
CA LEU A 101 -8.14 21.98 0.39
C LEU A 101 -7.68 23.34 0.92
N ASP A 102 -7.65 23.51 2.24
CA ASP A 102 -7.23 24.75 2.89
C ASP A 102 -5.73 25.02 2.71
N GLU A 103 -4.90 23.96 2.76
CA GLU A 103 -3.44 24.08 2.71
C GLU A 103 -2.79 23.00 1.81
N PRO A 104 -2.99 23.04 0.49
CA PRO A 104 -2.50 22.00 -0.43
C PRO A 104 -0.97 21.88 -0.44
N GLY A 105 -0.26 23.00 -0.25
CA GLY A 105 1.21 23.01 -0.14
C GLY A 105 1.72 22.27 1.10
N ARG A 106 1.07 22.48 2.25
CA ARG A 106 1.38 21.74 3.48
C ARG A 106 1.09 20.26 3.29
N TYR A 107 -0.06 19.93 2.70
CA TYR A 107 -0.43 18.54 2.40
C TYR A 107 0.60 17.83 1.51
N LEU A 108 1.13 18.51 0.47
CA LEU A 108 2.15 17.93 -0.39
C LEU A 108 3.44 17.64 0.39
N LEU A 109 3.93 18.60 1.17
CA LEU A 109 5.13 18.41 2.01
C LEU A 109 4.91 17.30 3.03
N LEU A 110 3.72 17.24 3.63
CA LEU A 110 3.35 16.20 4.56
C LEU A 110 3.31 14.82 3.90
N SER A 111 2.76 14.70 2.70
CA SER A 111 2.74 13.45 1.91
C SER A 111 4.14 13.01 1.50
N LEU A 112 5.04 13.95 1.18
CA LEU A 112 6.45 13.66 0.91
C LEU A 112 7.17 13.19 2.19
N SER A 113 6.91 13.81 3.35
CA SER A 113 7.50 13.39 4.62
C SER A 113 7.12 11.96 5.00
N ARG A 114 5.91 11.51 4.60
CA ARG A 114 5.44 10.13 4.82
C ARG A 114 6.23 9.06 4.07
N VAL A 115 6.97 9.41 3.01
CA VAL A 115 7.87 8.46 2.34
C VAL A 115 8.88 7.91 3.34
N ARG A 116 9.38 8.76 4.25
CA ARG A 116 10.24 8.34 5.36
C ARG A 116 9.54 7.31 6.24
N ALA A 117 8.36 7.64 6.79
CA ALA A 117 7.60 6.76 7.68
C ALA A 117 7.17 5.43 7.01
N PHE A 118 6.93 5.45 5.71
CA PHE A 118 6.53 4.27 4.93
C PHE A 118 7.69 3.30 4.70
N PHE A 119 8.89 3.84 4.43
CA PHE A 119 10.07 3.02 4.15
C PHE A 119 10.98 2.83 5.35
N GLU A 120 10.77 3.49 6.49
CA GLU A 120 11.68 3.48 7.62
C GLU A 120 12.13 2.06 8.02
N PHE A 121 13.42 1.79 7.84
CA PHE A 121 14.05 0.53 8.22
C PHE A 121 15.37 0.73 8.98
N TRP A 122 15.84 1.97 9.13
CA TRP A 122 17.05 2.31 9.88
C TRP A 122 16.76 2.38 11.39
N PRO A 123 17.78 2.26 12.25
CA PRO A 123 17.60 2.35 13.69
C PRO A 123 17.05 3.71 14.16
N THR A 124 16.23 3.69 15.21
CA THR A 124 15.71 4.89 15.88
C THR A 124 15.89 4.75 17.40
N PRO A 125 16.11 5.86 18.12
CA PRO A 125 16.39 5.84 19.56
C PRO A 125 15.25 5.25 20.39
N ASP A 126 14.02 5.36 19.89
CA ASP A 126 12.79 5.07 20.64
C ASP A 126 12.40 3.58 20.59
N THR A 127 13.26 2.71 20.07
CA THR A 127 12.97 1.28 19.87
C THR A 127 14.08 0.37 20.41
N THR A 128 13.71 -0.85 20.80
CA THR A 128 14.65 -1.82 21.36
C THR A 128 15.73 -2.23 20.36
N LEU A 129 16.91 -2.64 20.86
CA LEU A 129 18.01 -3.12 20.01
C LEU A 129 17.59 -4.29 19.11
N LEU A 130 16.78 -5.22 19.63
CA LEU A 130 16.26 -6.35 18.86
C LEU A 130 15.38 -5.87 17.70
N HIS A 131 14.50 -4.91 17.94
CA HIS A 131 13.65 -4.35 16.89
C HIS A 131 14.47 -3.60 15.84
N ASN A 132 15.43 -2.77 16.27
CA ASN A 132 16.36 -2.05 15.40
C ASN A 132 17.17 -2.99 14.51
N PHE A 133 17.74 -4.04 15.08
CA PHE A 133 18.46 -5.06 14.33
C PHE A 133 17.53 -5.79 13.36
N GLY A 134 16.37 -6.26 13.84
CA GLY A 134 15.41 -7.01 13.03
C GLY A 134 14.95 -6.23 11.79
N ARG A 135 14.55 -4.97 11.93
CA ARG A 135 14.11 -4.15 10.77
C ARG A 135 15.24 -3.81 9.81
N THR A 136 16.43 -3.49 10.34
CA THR A 136 17.58 -3.11 9.52
C THR A 136 18.12 -4.31 8.75
N ALA A 137 18.26 -5.46 9.42
CA ALA A 137 18.76 -6.68 8.79
C ALA A 137 17.77 -7.25 7.78
N SER A 138 16.47 -7.32 8.12
CA SER A 138 15.46 -7.87 7.21
C SER A 138 15.28 -7.01 5.97
N PHE A 139 14.90 -5.73 6.14
CA PHE A 139 14.59 -4.88 5.00
C PHE A 139 15.84 -4.33 4.33
N GLY A 140 16.93 -4.11 5.07
CA GLY A 140 18.21 -3.73 4.49
C GLY A 140 18.82 -4.82 3.60
N LEU A 141 18.54 -6.10 3.87
CA LEU A 141 18.89 -7.20 2.96
C LEU A 141 17.90 -7.35 1.81
N LEU A 142 16.59 -7.25 2.11
CA LEU A 142 15.53 -7.44 1.12
C LEU A 142 15.57 -6.35 0.04
N LEU A 143 15.77 -5.08 0.41
CA LEU A 143 15.64 -3.95 -0.50
C LEU A 143 16.63 -4.01 -1.68
N PRO A 144 17.95 -4.25 -1.49
CA PRO A 144 18.88 -4.41 -2.61
C PRO A 144 18.51 -5.58 -3.54
N LEU A 145 18.10 -6.72 -2.98
CA LEU A 145 17.65 -7.87 -3.77
C LEU A 145 16.38 -7.54 -4.55
N LEU A 146 15.43 -6.84 -3.93
CA LEU A 146 14.20 -6.40 -4.56
C LEU A 146 14.49 -5.46 -5.74
N LEU A 147 15.34 -4.45 -5.53
CA LEU A 147 15.73 -3.49 -6.58
C LEU A 147 16.47 -4.19 -7.73
N TYR A 148 17.40 -5.09 -7.42
CA TYR A 148 18.11 -5.86 -8.44
C TYR A 148 17.16 -6.79 -9.21
N GLY A 149 16.24 -7.45 -8.51
CA GLY A 149 15.23 -8.31 -9.10
C GLY A 149 14.28 -7.57 -10.02
N LEU A 150 13.82 -6.38 -9.60
CA LEU A 150 13.02 -5.48 -10.44
C LEU A 150 13.80 -5.06 -11.69
N PHE A 151 15.07 -4.69 -11.54
CA PHE A 151 15.93 -4.36 -12.69
C PHE A 151 16.03 -5.53 -13.68
N LEU A 152 16.29 -6.75 -13.21
CA LEU A 152 16.32 -7.94 -14.06
C LEU A 152 14.97 -8.21 -14.73
N ALA A 153 13.87 -8.06 -13.98
CA ALA A 153 12.53 -8.30 -14.46
C ALA A 153 12.12 -7.31 -15.56
N PHE A 154 12.40 -6.01 -15.40
CA PHE A 154 12.10 -4.98 -16.40
C PHE A 154 12.89 -5.12 -17.69
N ARG A 155 14.05 -5.81 -17.66
CA ARG A 155 14.79 -6.14 -18.89
C ARG A 155 14.17 -7.27 -19.71
N ARG A 156 13.20 -8.01 -19.16
CA ARG A 156 12.53 -9.11 -19.87
C ARG A 156 11.43 -8.56 -20.79
N PRO A 157 11.46 -8.87 -22.08
CA PRO A 157 10.41 -8.46 -23.01
C PRO A 157 9.02 -8.94 -22.55
N GLY A 158 8.05 -8.03 -22.53
CA GLY A 158 6.67 -8.37 -22.15
C GLY A 158 6.40 -8.46 -20.64
N PHE A 159 7.39 -8.17 -19.78
CA PHE A 159 7.23 -8.30 -18.33
C PHE A 159 6.18 -7.34 -17.77
N VAL A 160 6.25 -6.07 -18.15
CA VAL A 160 5.31 -5.03 -17.68
C VAL A 160 3.90 -5.39 -18.08
N GLU A 161 3.69 -5.82 -19.32
CA GLU A 161 2.37 -6.10 -19.85
C GLU A 161 1.68 -7.26 -19.13
N ARG A 162 2.47 -8.30 -18.79
CA ARG A 162 2.02 -9.50 -18.09
C ARG A 162 1.78 -9.25 -16.60
N ASN A 163 2.50 -8.31 -15.99
CA ASN A 163 2.46 -8.02 -14.55
C ASN A 163 1.85 -6.66 -14.24
N ALA A 164 1.21 -5.99 -15.20
CA ALA A 164 0.72 -4.63 -15.05
C ALA A 164 -0.25 -4.48 -13.86
N LEU A 165 -1.11 -5.47 -13.59
CA LEU A 165 -2.00 -5.43 -12.44
C LEU A 165 -1.26 -5.45 -11.11
N LEU A 166 -0.22 -6.26 -11.00
CA LEU A 166 0.63 -6.33 -9.81
C LEU A 166 1.36 -5.00 -9.58
N LEU A 167 1.92 -4.43 -10.66
CA LEU A 167 2.64 -3.17 -10.62
C LEU A 167 1.71 -1.99 -10.31
N ILE A 168 0.52 -1.95 -10.92
CA ILE A 168 -0.52 -0.96 -10.64
C ILE A 168 -0.99 -1.10 -9.19
N PHE A 169 -1.22 -2.32 -8.71
CA PHE A 169 -1.57 -2.56 -7.30
C PHE A 169 -0.49 -2.02 -6.38
N ALA A 170 0.78 -2.39 -6.59
CA ALA A 170 1.90 -1.95 -5.75
C ALA A 170 2.00 -0.41 -5.74
N ALA A 171 1.98 0.22 -6.92
CA ALA A 171 2.06 1.67 -7.05
C ALA A 171 0.86 2.38 -6.42
N PHE A 172 -0.36 1.97 -6.76
CA PHE A 172 -1.59 2.55 -6.24
C PHE A 172 -1.67 2.42 -4.73
N TYR A 173 -1.40 1.23 -4.20
CA TYR A 173 -1.48 0.95 -2.77
C TYR A 173 -0.45 1.78 -1.99
N THR A 174 0.79 1.88 -2.48
CA THR A 174 1.81 2.77 -1.89
C THR A 174 1.37 4.22 -1.93
N ILE A 175 0.94 4.73 -3.08
CA ILE A 175 0.50 6.13 -3.23
C ILE A 175 -0.68 6.42 -2.29
N LEU A 176 -1.67 5.53 -2.23
CA LEU A 176 -2.84 5.69 -1.36
C LEU A 176 -2.41 5.92 0.10
N HIS A 177 -1.46 5.13 0.62
CA HIS A 177 -0.98 5.27 2.00
C HIS A 177 -0.13 6.53 2.21
N LEU A 178 0.69 6.91 1.22
CA LEU A 178 1.44 8.17 1.27
C LEU A 178 0.53 9.40 1.26
N LEU A 179 -0.62 9.33 0.57
CA LEU A 179 -1.60 10.40 0.50
C LEU A 179 -2.57 10.43 1.70
N THR A 180 -2.67 9.32 2.45
CA THR A 180 -3.53 9.19 3.62
C THR A 180 -2.68 8.94 4.85
N TRP A 181 -2.64 7.72 5.38
CA TRP A 181 -1.88 7.34 6.56
C TRP A 181 -0.76 6.35 6.20
N ALA A 182 0.48 6.67 6.58
CA ALA A 182 1.66 5.88 6.22
C ALA A 182 2.40 5.39 7.47
N MET A 183 2.74 4.10 7.50
CA MET A 183 3.58 3.47 8.52
C MET A 183 4.23 2.23 7.88
N VAL A 184 5.33 1.76 8.46
CA VAL A 184 6.05 0.55 8.03
C VAL A 184 5.09 -0.65 7.87
N ARG A 185 4.13 -0.85 8.78
CA ARG A 185 3.19 -1.97 8.69
C ARG A 185 2.25 -1.94 7.49
N TYR A 186 1.97 -0.75 6.94
CA TYR A 186 1.08 -0.65 5.80
C TYR A 186 1.76 -1.08 4.50
N ARG A 187 3.08 -1.13 4.42
CA ARG A 187 3.78 -1.59 3.22
C ARG A 187 3.74 -3.11 3.02
N LEU A 188 3.35 -3.89 4.04
CA LEU A 188 3.40 -5.36 4.02
C LEU A 188 2.72 -6.00 2.80
N PRO A 189 1.55 -5.53 2.32
CA PRO A 189 0.95 -6.09 1.10
C PRO A 189 1.77 -5.84 -0.16
N VAL A 190 2.46 -4.69 -0.24
CA VAL A 190 3.35 -4.37 -1.35
C VAL A 190 4.63 -5.21 -1.28
N ASP A 191 5.21 -5.36 -0.09
CA ASP A 191 6.37 -6.23 0.13
C ASP A 191 6.04 -7.68 -0.28
N ALA A 192 4.88 -8.21 0.12
CA ALA A 192 4.43 -9.54 -0.25
C ALA A 192 4.19 -9.69 -1.75
N ALA A 193 3.61 -8.67 -2.40
CA ALA A 193 3.39 -8.67 -3.84
C ALA A 193 4.70 -8.67 -4.64
N LEU A 194 5.75 -8.02 -4.13
CA LEU A 194 7.01 -7.82 -4.83
C LEU A 194 8.12 -8.81 -4.41
N ILE A 195 7.92 -9.61 -3.36
CA ILE A 195 8.89 -10.62 -2.91
C ILE A 195 9.40 -11.58 -4.02
N PRO A 196 8.62 -11.97 -5.05
CA PRO A 196 9.15 -12.80 -6.13
C PRO A 196 10.28 -12.13 -6.92
N MET A 197 10.33 -10.79 -6.93
CA MET A 197 11.44 -10.06 -7.56
C MET A 197 12.73 -10.25 -6.78
N ALA A 198 12.68 -10.16 -5.44
CA ALA A 198 13.84 -10.46 -4.60
C ALA A 198 14.31 -11.91 -4.80
N ALA A 199 13.39 -12.87 -4.91
CA ALA A 199 13.73 -14.26 -5.21
C ALA A 199 14.43 -14.42 -6.58
N LEU A 200 13.96 -13.69 -7.60
CA LEU A 200 14.61 -13.67 -8.91
C LEU A 200 16.07 -13.20 -8.82
N ALA A 201 16.33 -12.12 -8.08
CA ALA A 201 17.68 -11.63 -7.82
C ALA A 201 18.56 -12.68 -7.14
N THR A 202 18.06 -13.33 -6.09
CA THR A 202 18.78 -14.39 -5.39
C THR A 202 19.16 -15.55 -6.31
N VAL A 203 18.23 -16.00 -7.16
CA VAL A 203 18.47 -17.08 -8.12
C VAL A 203 19.53 -16.69 -9.16
N ASP A 204 19.45 -15.48 -9.71
CA ASP A 204 20.44 -14.98 -10.67
C ASP A 204 21.85 -14.89 -10.05
N LEU A 205 21.96 -14.32 -8.84
CA LEU A 205 23.24 -14.25 -8.11
C LEU A 205 23.82 -15.63 -7.81
N PHE A 206 22.97 -16.56 -7.37
CA PHE A 206 23.38 -17.94 -7.10
C PHE A 206 23.89 -18.65 -8.36
N GLN A 207 23.20 -18.48 -9.50
CA GLN A 207 23.63 -19.07 -10.77
C GLN A 207 24.98 -18.52 -11.23
N ARG A 208 25.19 -17.19 -11.13
CA ARG A 208 26.47 -16.55 -11.47
C ARG A 208 27.61 -17.03 -10.57
N ALA A 209 27.37 -17.14 -9.27
CA ALA A 209 28.35 -17.66 -8.32
C ALA A 209 28.72 -19.12 -8.65
N ARG A 210 27.71 -19.95 -8.96
CA ARG A 210 27.94 -21.36 -9.34
C ARG A 210 28.78 -21.50 -10.61
N THR A 211 28.57 -20.63 -11.61
CA THR A 211 29.38 -20.65 -12.84
C THR A 211 30.79 -20.10 -12.66
N ALA A 212 31.01 -19.24 -11.66
CA ALA A 212 32.31 -18.65 -11.38
C ALA A 212 33.24 -19.57 -10.56
N ILE A 213 32.69 -20.56 -9.85
CA ILE A 213 33.48 -21.56 -9.13
C ILE A 213 33.94 -22.64 -10.13
N PRO A 214 35.27 -22.81 -10.37
CA PRO A 214 35.76 -23.88 -11.22
C PRO A 214 35.31 -25.23 -10.64
N GLN A 215 34.63 -26.04 -11.44
CA GLN A 215 34.39 -27.43 -11.06
C GLN A 215 35.75 -28.11 -10.99
N ARG A 216 36.23 -28.42 -9.78
CA ARG A 216 37.39 -29.31 -9.62
C ARG A 216 36.99 -30.66 -10.23
N ALA A 217 37.55 -30.98 -11.39
CA ALA A 217 37.43 -32.31 -11.98
C ALA A 217 38.04 -33.31 -11.00
N SER A 218 37.21 -34.25 -10.53
CA SER A 218 37.63 -35.46 -9.82
C SER A 218 37.98 -36.55 -10.83
#